data_AF-A0A150VC08-F1
#
_entry.id   AF-A0A150VC08-F1
#
_cell.length_a   1.000
_cell.length_b   1.000
_cell.length_c   1.000
_cell.angle_alpha   90.00
_cell.angle_beta   90.00
_cell.angle_gamma   90.00
#
_symmetry.space_group_name_H-M   'P 1'
#
loop_
_entity.id
_entity.type
_entity.pdbx_description
1 polymer ?
#
loop_
_entity_poly.entity_id
_entity_poly.type
_entity_poly.pdbx_seq_one_letter_code
_entity_poly.pdbx_strand_id
1 'polypeptide(L)'
;MDDLSPDELLSILLKNLRNAISTFGEGTPPCESIRSTIEDHIRTMQNAGSKTNITAARKALDGSQRLQGSVEKAGKSVKNQVSFENLTFRPKKK
;
A
#
# COMPACT_ATOMS: atom_id res chain seq x y z
N MET A 1 -8.59 -20.73 10.51
CA MET A 1 -8.57 -19.27 10.35
C MET A 1 -7.12 -18.94 10.12
N ASP A 2 -6.74 -18.76 8.86
CA ASP A 2 -5.35 -18.50 8.50
C ASP A 2 -4.93 -17.18 9.14
N ASP A 3 -4.01 -17.25 10.10
CA ASP A 3 -3.39 -16.11 10.76
C ASP A 3 -2.53 -15.41 9.70
N LEU A 4 -3.14 -14.48 8.95
CA LEU A 4 -2.45 -13.68 7.94
C LEU A 4 -1.28 -12.98 8.61
N SER A 5 -0.09 -13.15 8.05
CA SER A 5 1.06 -12.44 8.59
C SER A 5 0.81 -10.93 8.50
N PRO A 6 1.33 -10.13 9.45
CA PRO A 6 1.07 -8.70 9.45
C PRO A 6 1.50 -7.96 8.17
N ASP A 7 2.52 -8.47 7.48
CA ASP A 7 2.98 -7.94 6.19
C ASP A 7 2.03 -8.31 5.04
N GLU A 8 1.43 -9.50 5.06
CA GLU A 8 0.41 -9.91 4.09
C GLU A 8 -0.85 -9.06 4.23
N LEU A 9 -1.33 -8.84 5.45
CA LEU A 9 -2.47 -7.96 5.70
C LEU A 9 -2.20 -6.53 5.19
N LEU A 10 -1.01 -5.99 5.47
CA LEU A 10 -0.63 -4.67 4.98
C LEU A 10 -0.60 -4.61 3.44
N SER A 11 -0.10 -5.66 2.78
CA SER A 11 -0.05 -5.73 1.32
C SER A 11 -1.45 -5.71 0.69
N ILE A 12 -2.41 -6.41 1.31
CA ILE A 12 -3.81 -6.46 0.86
C ILE A 12 -4.46 -5.08 1.03
N LEU A 13 -4.27 -4.44 2.19
CA LEU A 13 -4.83 -3.11 2.45
C LEU A 13 -4.29 -2.06 1.47
N LEU A 14 -3.00 -2.09 1.15
CA LEU A 14 -2.39 -1.19 0.17
C LEU A 14 -2.94 -1.41 -1.25
N LYS A 15 -3.18 -2.67 -1.64
CA LYS A 15 -3.80 -2.99 -2.94
C LYS A 15 -5.24 -2.48 -2.99
N ASN A 16 -6.01 -2.66 -1.92
CA ASN A 16 -7.36 -2.14 -1.82
C ASN A 16 -7.41 -0.61 -1.85
N LEU A 17 -6.47 0.07 -1.20
CA LEU A 17 -6.34 1.52 -1.27
C LEU A 17 -6.09 1.99 -2.71
N ARG A 18 -5.16 1.35 -3.44
CA ARG A 18 -4.89 1.66 -4.84
C ARG A 18 -6.14 1.47 -5.71
N ASN A 19 -6.86 0.38 -5.51
CA ASN A 19 -8.10 0.11 -6.24
C ASN A 19 -9.19 1.13 -5.90
N ALA A 20 -9.34 1.49 -4.62
CA ALA A 20 -10.30 2.48 -4.18
C ALA A 20 -10.02 3.86 -4.79
N ILE A 21 -8.74 4.28 -4.81
CA ILE A 21 -8.31 5.52 -5.48
C ILE A 21 -8.64 5.45 -6.98
N SER A 22 -8.37 4.32 -7.64
CA SER A 22 -8.63 4.17 -9.08
C SER A 22 -10.12 4.17 -9.44
N THR A 23 -10.99 3.67 -8.56
CA THR A 23 -12.43 3.52 -8.83
C THR A 23 -13.23 4.73 -8.37
N PHE A 24 -12.97 5.21 -7.15
CA PHE A 24 -13.76 6.26 -6.51
C PHE A 24 -13.08 7.64 -6.55
N GLY A 25 -11.76 7.67 -6.75
CA GLY A 25 -10.96 8.89 -6.65
C GLY A 25 -10.33 9.06 -5.26
N GLU A 26 -9.23 9.80 -5.22
CA GLU A 26 -8.54 10.14 -3.98
C GLU A 26 -9.38 11.07 -3.09
N GLY A 27 -9.30 10.90 -1.76
CA GLY A 27 -10.04 11.72 -0.80
C GLY A 27 -11.51 11.32 -0.63
N THR A 28 -11.96 10.25 -1.27
CA THR A 28 -13.30 9.72 -1.06
C THR A 28 -13.41 8.93 0.25
N PRO A 29 -14.61 8.82 0.86
CA PRO A 29 -14.79 8.08 2.11
C PRO A 29 -14.24 6.64 2.09
N PRO A 30 -14.36 5.84 1.00
CA PRO A 30 -13.75 4.51 0.93
C PRO A 30 -12.22 4.55 1.01
N CYS A 31 -11.58 5.52 0.35
CA CYS A 31 -10.13 5.70 0.38
C CYS A 31 -9.63 6.08 1.77
N GLU A 32 -10.28 7.06 2.41
CA GLU A 32 -9.92 7.52 3.76
C GLU A 32 -10.11 6.42 4.81
N SER A 33 -11.18 5.62 4.69
CA SER A 33 -11.42 4.50 5.59
C SER A 33 -10.29 3.47 5.53
N ILE A 34 -9.85 3.09 4.31
CA ILE A 34 -8.75 2.13 4.14
C ILE A 34 -7.43 2.72 4.62
N ARG A 35 -7.18 4.02 4.36
CA ARG A 35 -5.98 4.72 4.84
C ARG A 35 -5.90 4.70 6.37
N SER A 36 -7.02 4.99 7.05
CA SER A 36 -7.08 4.92 8.52
C SER A 36 -6.77 3.52 9.04
N THR A 37 -7.30 2.47 8.40
CA THR A 37 -6.99 1.08 8.79
C THR A 37 -5.51 0.73 8.61
N ILE A 38 -4.88 1.19 7.53
CA ILE A 38 -3.43 1.00 7.30
C ILE A 38 -2.62 1.67 8.40
N GLU A 39 -2.96 2.91 8.75
CA GLU A 39 -2.26 3.66 9.80
C GLU A 39 -2.39 3.01 11.17
N ASP A 40 -3.58 2.53 11.51
CA ASP A 40 -3.83 1.83 12.77
C ASP A 40 -3.06 0.51 12.85
N HIS A 41 -3.03 -0.25 11.76
CA HIS A 41 -2.24 -1.49 11.65
C HIS A 41 -0.75 -1.23 11.84
N ILE A 42 -0.20 -0.19 11.19
CA ILE A 42 1.22 0.19 11.35
C ILE A 42 1.51 0.61 12.79
N ARG A 43 0.64 1.41 13.43
CA ARG A 43 0.81 1.80 14.85
C ARG A 43 0.78 0.59 15.76
N THR A 44 -0.17 -0.32 15.56
CA THR A 44 -0.29 -1.55 16.34
C THR A 44 0.98 -2.40 16.22
N MET A 45 1.50 -2.54 15.01
CA MET A 45 2.73 -3.28 14.76
C MET A 45 3.97 -2.64 15.37
N GLN A 46 4.08 -1.31 15.29
CA GLN A 46 5.16 -0.55 15.94
C GLN A 46 5.11 -0.72 17.46
N ASN A 47 3.92 -0.64 18.06
CA ASN A 47 3.72 -0.84 19.50
C ASN A 47 4.03 -2.28 19.94
N ALA A 48 3.75 -3.26 19.09
CA ALA A 48 4.11 -4.65 19.29
C ALA A 48 5.61 -4.95 19.07
N GLY A 49 6.44 -3.94 18.79
CA GLY A 49 7.87 -4.08 18.53
C GLY A 49 8.20 -4.80 17.21
N SER A 50 7.19 -5.07 16.38
CA SER A 50 7.36 -5.73 15.10
C SER A 50 7.61 -4.68 14.01
N LYS A 51 8.79 -4.72 13.41
CA LYS A 51 9.15 -3.81 12.30
C LYS A 51 8.47 -4.30 11.02
N THR A 52 7.24 -3.85 10.77
CA THR A 52 6.58 -4.06 9.47
C THR A 52 7.48 -3.50 8.38
N ASN A 53 7.97 -4.35 7.49
CA ASN A 53 8.90 -3.92 6.47
C ASN A 53 8.07 -3.34 5.32
N ILE A 54 7.74 -2.05 5.42
CA ILE A 54 6.96 -1.31 4.42
C ILE A 54 7.57 -1.48 3.02
N THR A 55 8.90 -1.61 2.92
CA THR A 55 9.61 -1.87 1.67
C THR A 55 9.31 -3.27 1.11
N ALA A 56 9.21 -4.29 1.96
CA ALA A 56 8.83 -5.64 1.57
C ALA A 56 7.36 -5.72 1.12
N ALA A 57 6.44 -5.07 1.84
CA ALA A 57 5.02 -5.01 1.46
C ALA A 57 4.82 -4.28 0.12
N ARG A 58 5.58 -3.21 -0.13
CA ARG A 58 5.62 -2.53 -1.44
C ARG A 58 6.22 -3.42 -2.55
N LYS A 59 7.25 -4.21 -2.24
CA LYS A 59 7.83 -5.15 -3.21
C LYS A 59 6.88 -6.31 -3.53
N ALA A 60 6.07 -6.77 -2.58
CA ALA A 60 5.01 -7.75 -2.83
C ALA A 60 3.92 -7.19 -3.75
N LEU A 61 3.58 -5.89 -3.60
CA LEU A 61 2.67 -5.19 -4.50
C LEU A 61 3.21 -5.13 -5.96
N ASP A 62 4.51 -4.92 -6.13
CA ASP A 62 5.17 -4.86 -7.44
C ASP A 62 5.39 -6.26 -8.06
N GLY A 63 5.80 -7.24 -7.24
CA GLY A 63 6.03 -8.62 -7.65
C GLY A 63 4.76 -9.38 -8.06
N SER A 64 3.58 -8.97 -7.56
CA SER A 64 2.29 -9.55 -7.96
C SER A 64 1.86 -9.16 -9.38
N GLN A 65 2.54 -8.22 -10.04
CA GLN A 65 2.33 -7.96 -11.48
C GLN A 65 2.99 -9.01 -12.39
N ARG A 66 3.84 -9.91 -11.88
CA ARG A 66 4.61 -10.84 -12.72
C ARG A 66 3.98 -12.23 -12.94
N LEU A 67 2.83 -12.52 -12.33
CA LEU A 67 2.12 -13.80 -12.49
C LEU A 67 0.75 -13.68 -13.19
N GLN A 68 0.41 -12.52 -13.74
CA GLN A 68 -0.80 -12.35 -14.55
C GLN A 68 -0.45 -11.67 -15.87
N GLY A 69 0.23 -12.42 -16.74
CA GLY A 69 0.76 -11.86 -17.99
C GLY A 69 1.27 -12.91 -18.97
N SER A 70 0.50 -13.97 -19.19
CA SER A 70 0.61 -14.74 -20.44
C SER A 70 -0.53 -14.33 -21.38
N VAL A 71 -0.63 -13.02 -21.67
CA VAL A 71 -1.28 -12.53 -22.89
C VAL A 71 -0.44 -11.38 -23.42
N GLU A 72 0.24 -11.74 -24.49
CA GLU A 72 0.87 -11.02 -25.56
C GLU A 72 0.41 -9.57 -25.83
N LYS A 73 1.37 -8.78 -26.35
CA LYS A 73 1.27 -7.54 -27.14
C LYS A 73 1.30 -6.18 -26.42
N ALA A 74 2.51 -5.62 -26.47
CA ALA A 74 2.85 -4.31 -27.05
C ALA A 74 1.89 -3.12 -26.81
N GLY A 75 2.37 -2.13 -26.04
CA GLY A 75 1.89 -0.76 -26.17
C GLY A 75 1.97 0.09 -24.91
N LYS A 76 2.95 1.01 -24.88
CA LYS A 76 3.05 2.21 -24.04
C LYS A 76 3.08 2.02 -22.51
N SER A 77 4.30 2.10 -21.99
CA SER A 77 4.64 2.38 -20.60
C SER A 77 4.03 3.72 -20.17
N VAL A 78 2.92 3.70 -19.42
CA VAL A 78 2.49 4.83 -18.60
C VAL A 78 3.12 4.62 -17.22
N LYS A 79 4.29 5.24 -17.02
CA LYS A 79 4.92 5.34 -15.70
C LYS A 79 4.10 6.33 -14.86
N ASN A 80 3.02 5.85 -14.24
CA ASN A 80 2.37 6.61 -13.17
C ASN A 80 3.20 6.44 -11.89
N GLN A 81 4.37 7.06 -11.87
CA GLN A 81 5.29 7.06 -10.75
C GLN A 81 4.76 8.07 -9.74
N VAL A 82 3.89 7.60 -8.84
CA VAL A 82 3.48 8.39 -7.68
C VAL A 82 4.70 8.49 -6.76
N SER A 83 5.46 9.59 -6.88
CA SER A 83 6.62 9.88 -6.03
C SER A 83 6.13 10.27 -4.64
N PHE A 84 6.47 9.47 -3.63
CA PHE A 84 6.14 9.71 -2.22
C PHE A 84 7.22 10.55 -1.50
N GLU A 85 8.05 11.27 -2.24
CA GLU A 85 9.19 12.05 -1.71
C GLU A 85 8.76 13.18 -0.75
N ASN A 86 7.46 13.51 -0.71
CA ASN A 86 6.91 14.53 0.18
C ASN A 86 6.32 14.00 1.51
N LEU A 87 6.43 12.70 1.82
CA LEU A 87 6.02 12.14 3.12
C LEU A 87 7.17 12.06 4.13
N THR A 88 8.04 13.06 4.15
CA THR A 88 9.02 13.19 5.24
C THR A 88 8.35 13.84 6.45
N PHE A 89 8.27 13.09 7.56
CA PHE A 89 7.83 13.60 8.85
C PHE A 89 8.71 14.78 9.27
N ARG A 90 8.15 16.00 9.22
CA ARG A 90 8.72 17.17 9.90
C ARG A 90 8.24 17.17 11.35
N PRO A 91 9.11 16.94 12.35
CA PRO A 91 8.72 17.19 13.73
C PRO A 91 8.39 18.68 13.88
N LYS A 92 7.17 19.01 14.29
CA LYS A 92 6.80 20.39 14.61
C LYS A 92 7.54 20.80 15.88
N LYS A 93 8.37 21.84 15.80
CA LYS A 93 8.95 22.49 16.99
C LYS A 93 7.83 23.16 17.78
N LYS A 94 7.96 23.01 19.11
CA LYS A 94 7.07 23.48 20.15
C LYS A 94 7.07 25.01 20.24
#